data_AF-E0NVZ1-F1
#
_entry.id   AF-E0NVZ1-F1
#
_cell.length_a   1.000
_cell.length_b   1.000
_cell.length_c   1.000
_cell.angle_alpha   90.00
_cell.angle_beta   90.00
_cell.angle_gamma   90.00
#
_symmetry.space_group_name_H-M   'P 1'
#
loop_
_entity.id
_entity.type
_entity.pdbx_description
1 polymer ?
#
loop_
_entity_poly.entity_id
_entity_poly.type
_entity_poly.pdbx_seq_one_letter_code
_entity_poly.pdbx_strand_id
1 'polypeptide(L)'
;MSHTHSTTKRRTFKHLNAYQRGQIEAMLRLGVPKVKIAKDLGIARSTLYEEIKRGTVAQKRSDWTYYEQYFAQSGQMRYERNRENSGKPSKFNAAQDFIRYVENAILKDKHSPDAICGRAKRMNLFEVSVCTKTIYNYIAMGLLKVKNIDLRQKVRRRKRKEKKNHDDGRTLGESIDRRDPLVDERSTFGNWELDTIVGKKGTDPVLLAADERKKRKRHLIKIRAKTAEAVAEGIAKLRELYGAQFSQVFRTITCD
;
A
#
# COMPACT_ATOMS: atom_id res chain seq x y z
N MET A 1 18.90 11.14 39.88
CA MET A 1 20.06 11.24 38.96
C MET A 1 19.71 10.47 37.69
N SER A 2 19.17 11.13 36.67
CA SER A 2 18.81 10.47 35.40
C SER A 2 20.05 10.35 34.52
N HIS A 3 20.55 9.13 34.31
CA HIS A 3 21.66 8.90 33.40
C HIS A 3 21.20 9.00 31.94
N THR A 4 21.70 10.02 31.24
CA THR A 4 21.52 10.25 29.79
C THR A 4 22.44 9.33 28.98
N HIS A 5 22.18 8.02 28.98
CA HIS A 5 22.91 7.10 28.13
C HIS A 5 22.24 7.00 26.74
N SER A 6 22.60 7.92 25.85
CA SER A 6 22.31 7.79 24.42
C SER A 6 23.27 6.78 23.78
N THR A 7 22.77 5.60 23.42
CA THR A 7 23.53 4.53 22.74
C THR A 7 23.71 4.75 21.24
N THR A 8 23.23 5.88 20.69
CA THR A 8 23.35 6.17 19.27
C THR A 8 24.75 6.72 18.96
N LYS A 9 25.64 5.89 18.38
CA LYS A 9 26.93 6.36 17.87
C LYS A 9 26.71 7.50 16.88
N ARG A 10 27.18 8.71 17.22
CA ARG A 10 27.06 9.90 16.37
C ARG A 10 27.86 9.63 15.09
N ARG A 11 27.19 9.54 13.94
CA ARG A 11 27.86 9.37 12.64
C ARG A 11 28.87 10.50 12.42
N THR A 12 30.14 10.12 12.27
CA THR A 12 31.23 10.98 11.83
C THR A 12 31.15 11.20 10.30
N PHE A 13 31.82 12.24 9.77
CA PHE A 13 31.88 12.55 8.33
C PHE A 13 30.54 12.92 7.65
N LYS A 14 29.72 13.75 8.30
CA LYS A 14 28.54 14.32 7.63
C LYS A 14 28.94 15.48 6.74
N HIS A 15 28.42 15.50 5.50
CA HIS A 15 28.50 16.69 4.65
C HIS A 15 27.64 17.81 5.25
N LEU A 16 28.07 19.06 5.03
CA LEU A 16 27.25 20.23 5.40
C LEU A 16 25.93 20.17 4.64
N ASN A 17 24.84 20.50 5.32
CA ASN A 17 23.54 20.69 4.69
C ASN A 17 23.36 22.16 4.24
N ALA A 18 22.33 22.44 3.43
CA ALA A 18 22.07 23.78 2.91
C ALA A 18 21.86 24.82 4.03
N TYR A 19 21.24 24.42 5.14
CA TYR A 19 21.01 25.29 6.29
C TYR A 19 22.32 25.71 6.97
N GLN A 20 23.23 24.77 7.22
CA GLN A 20 24.56 25.05 7.77
C GLN A 20 25.37 25.95 6.84
N ARG A 21 25.28 25.77 5.51
CA ARG A 21 25.90 26.68 4.54
C ARG A 21 25.36 28.11 4.66
N GLY A 22 24.04 28.26 4.78
CA GLY A 22 23.41 29.56 5.03
C GLY A 22 23.86 30.22 6.33
N GLN A 23 24.03 29.44 7.41
CA GLN A 23 24.60 29.94 8.67
C GLN A 23 26.05 30.41 8.50
N ILE A 24 26.88 29.67 7.76
CA ILE A 24 28.25 30.07 7.45
C ILE A 24 28.26 31.40 6.70
N GLU A 25 27.42 31.56 5.68
CA GLU A 25 27.31 32.81 4.91
C GLU A 25 26.93 34.00 5.80
N ALA A 26 25.89 33.84 6.64
CA ALA A 26 25.45 34.88 7.56
C ALA A 26 26.55 35.27 8.57
N MET A 27 27.21 34.30 9.19
CA MET A 27 28.28 34.55 10.16
C MET A 27 29.51 35.20 9.53
N LEU A 28 29.86 34.83 8.29
CA LEU A 28 30.95 35.47 7.56
C LEU A 28 30.62 36.93 7.23
N ARG A 29 29.38 37.25 6.84
CA ARG A 29 28.93 38.63 6.61
C ARG A 29 28.97 39.48 7.89
N LEU A 30 28.66 38.88 9.03
CA LEU A 30 28.75 39.52 10.35
C LEU A 30 30.20 39.63 10.87
N GLY A 31 31.20 39.19 10.11
CA GLY A 31 32.62 39.26 10.51
C GLY A 31 32.99 38.31 11.65
N VAL A 32 32.21 37.27 11.91
CA VAL A 32 32.48 36.32 12.99
C VAL A 32 33.79 35.56 12.70
N PRO A 33 34.70 35.42 13.68
CA PRO A 33 35.94 34.67 13.48
C PRO A 33 35.67 33.21 13.07
N LYS A 34 36.37 32.73 12.03
CA LYS A 34 36.19 31.37 11.48
C LYS A 34 36.31 30.26 12.53
N VAL A 35 37.14 30.45 13.55
CA VAL A 35 37.29 29.52 14.69
C VAL A 35 35.99 29.39 15.47
N LYS A 36 35.30 30.52 15.72
CA LYS A 36 34.00 30.56 16.41
C LYS A 36 32.91 29.93 15.54
N ILE A 37 32.86 30.24 14.25
CA ILE A 37 31.93 29.61 13.29
C ILE A 37 32.04 28.08 13.33
N ALA A 38 33.25 27.55 13.24
CA ALA A 38 33.48 26.10 13.29
C ALA A 38 33.02 25.47 14.62
N LYS A 39 33.27 26.15 15.74
CA LYS A 39 32.87 25.71 17.08
C LYS A 39 31.34 25.72 17.24
N ASP A 40 30.69 26.79 16.83
CA ASP A 40 29.23 26.98 16.94
C ASP A 40 28.47 25.96 16.07
N LEU A 41 29.01 25.64 14.88
CA LEU A 41 28.45 24.62 13.99
C LEU A 41 28.84 23.18 14.35
N GLY A 42 29.78 22.99 15.29
CA GLY A 42 30.30 21.69 15.66
C GLY A 42 31.03 20.96 14.52
N ILE A 43 31.72 21.70 13.64
CA ILE A 43 32.47 21.16 12.49
C ILE A 43 33.97 21.40 12.66
N ALA A 44 34.79 20.58 11.97
CA ALA A 44 36.22 20.81 11.92
C ALA A 44 36.54 22.11 11.18
N ARG A 45 37.58 22.83 11.62
CA ARG A 45 38.06 24.04 10.94
C ARG A 45 38.36 23.77 9.47
N SER A 46 39.02 22.66 9.15
CA SER A 46 39.32 22.25 7.77
C SER A 46 38.06 22.15 6.90
N THR A 47 36.97 21.58 7.44
CA THR A 47 35.68 21.51 6.73
C THR A 47 35.13 22.89 6.39
N LEU A 48 35.25 23.86 7.32
CA LEU A 48 34.84 25.24 7.08
C LEU A 48 35.69 25.90 5.98
N TYR A 49 37.01 25.74 6.02
CA TYR A 49 37.90 26.31 4.98
C TYR A 49 37.64 25.72 3.60
N GLU A 50 37.45 24.40 3.50
CA GLU A 50 37.11 23.73 2.24
C GLU A 50 35.73 24.15 1.71
N GLU A 51 34.75 24.34 2.59
CA GLU A 51 33.44 24.86 2.19
C GLU A 51 33.55 26.31 1.69
N ILE A 52 34.27 27.18 2.39
CA ILE A 52 34.49 28.57 1.96
C ILE A 52 35.16 28.56 0.58
N LYS A 53 36.27 27.84 0.43
CA LYS A 53 36.98 27.70 -0.85
C LYS A 53 36.04 27.18 -1.96
N ARG A 54 35.17 26.24 -1.64
CA ARG A 54 34.18 25.70 -2.59
C ARG A 54 33.15 26.76 -2.98
N GLY A 55 32.58 27.52 -2.06
CA GLY A 55 31.48 28.46 -2.34
C GLY A 55 31.91 29.88 -2.69
N THR A 56 33.20 30.21 -2.57
CA THR A 56 33.74 31.52 -2.96
C THR A 56 33.77 31.67 -4.47
N VAL A 57 33.24 32.81 -4.95
CA VAL A 57 33.18 33.18 -6.36
C VAL A 57 33.55 34.64 -6.55
N ALA A 58 34.19 34.94 -7.69
CA ALA A 58 34.44 36.29 -8.15
C ALA A 58 33.11 37.01 -8.44
N GLN A 59 32.95 38.20 -7.89
CA GLN A 59 31.84 39.10 -8.12
C GLN A 59 32.38 40.43 -8.63
N LYS A 60 31.57 41.11 -9.45
CA LYS A 60 31.92 42.39 -10.05
C LYS A 60 31.20 43.52 -9.34
N ARG A 61 31.91 44.59 -9.04
CA ARG A 61 31.37 45.82 -8.46
C ARG A 61 30.89 46.77 -9.56
N SER A 62 30.15 47.80 -9.16
CA SER A 62 29.70 48.87 -10.06
C SER A 62 30.85 49.66 -10.70
N ASP A 63 32.00 49.72 -10.02
CA ASP A 63 33.24 50.35 -10.49
C ASP A 63 34.08 49.44 -11.40
N TRP A 64 33.52 48.32 -11.86
CA TRP A 64 34.17 47.31 -12.71
C TRP A 64 35.30 46.52 -12.06
N THR A 65 35.57 46.72 -10.77
CA THR A 65 36.54 45.89 -10.02
C THR A 65 35.94 44.56 -9.59
N TYR A 66 36.79 43.56 -9.36
CA TYR A 66 36.38 42.23 -8.91
C TYR A 66 36.70 42.02 -7.43
N TYR A 67 35.86 41.25 -6.75
CA TYR A 67 36.10 40.80 -5.38
C TYR A 67 35.61 39.37 -5.19
N GLU A 68 36.25 38.63 -4.30
CA GLU A 68 35.86 37.27 -3.95
C GLU A 68 34.90 37.28 -2.77
N GLN A 69 33.75 36.62 -2.91
CA GLN A 69 32.80 36.46 -1.82
C GLN A 69 32.23 35.03 -1.78
N TYR A 70 32.07 34.52 -0.55
CA TYR A 70 31.40 33.24 -0.31
C TYR A 70 29.89 33.40 -0.42
N PHE A 71 29.25 32.47 -1.16
CA PHE A 71 27.80 32.33 -1.20
C PHE A 71 27.42 30.88 -0.89
N ALA A 72 26.44 30.68 0.01
CA ALA A 72 25.97 29.35 0.37
C ALA A 72 25.39 28.61 -0.84
N GLN A 73 24.68 29.33 -1.71
CA GLN A 73 24.09 28.78 -2.94
C GLN A 73 25.16 28.25 -3.89
N SER A 74 26.25 28.99 -4.11
CA SER A 74 27.36 28.54 -4.95
C SER A 74 28.07 27.32 -4.36
N GLY A 75 28.25 27.30 -3.02
CA GLY A 75 28.80 26.14 -2.31
C GLY A 75 27.91 24.89 -2.44
N GLN A 76 26.59 25.06 -2.34
CA GLN A 76 25.60 23.99 -2.51
C GLN A 76 25.62 23.44 -3.93
N MET A 77 25.58 24.31 -4.95
CA MET A 77 25.57 23.90 -6.36
C MET A 77 26.84 23.13 -6.75
N ARG A 78 28.02 23.61 -6.33
CA ARG A 78 29.28 22.89 -6.55
C ARG A 78 29.32 21.55 -5.82
N TYR A 79 28.77 21.48 -4.60
CA TYR A 79 28.65 20.22 -3.87
C TYR A 79 27.75 19.22 -4.60
N GLU A 80 26.59 19.65 -5.10
CA GLU A 80 25.65 18.80 -5.86
C GLU A 80 26.28 18.27 -7.15
N ARG A 81 26.89 19.15 -7.96
CA ARG A 81 27.62 18.74 -9.17
C ARG A 81 28.72 17.72 -8.88
N ASN A 82 29.52 17.95 -7.84
CA ASN A 82 30.57 17.00 -7.46
C ASN A 82 29.95 15.68 -6.96
N ARG A 83 28.80 15.74 -6.31
CA ARG A 83 28.10 14.56 -5.79
C ARG A 83 27.53 13.71 -6.93
N GLU A 84 26.99 14.33 -7.97
CA GLU A 84 26.54 13.65 -9.20
C GLU A 84 27.70 12.86 -9.84
N ASN A 85 28.89 13.47 -9.90
CA ASN A 85 30.09 12.85 -10.46
C ASN A 85 30.75 11.79 -9.56
N SER A 86 30.39 11.74 -8.27
CA SER A 86 30.97 10.77 -7.33
C SER A 86 30.33 9.38 -7.42
N GLY A 87 29.16 9.28 -8.07
CA GLY A 87 28.45 8.02 -8.24
C GLY A 87 29.11 7.12 -9.30
N LYS A 88 29.01 5.80 -9.12
CA LYS A 88 29.30 4.88 -10.22
C LYS A 88 28.30 5.13 -11.36
N PRO A 89 28.74 5.17 -12.63
CA PRO A 89 27.82 5.34 -13.75
C PRO A 89 26.82 4.19 -13.78
N SER A 90 25.61 4.51 -14.26
CA SER A 90 24.54 3.52 -14.38
C SER A 90 24.95 2.39 -15.32
N LYS A 91 24.71 1.15 -14.92
CA LYS A 91 24.90 -0.03 -15.79
C LYS A 91 23.74 -0.22 -16.76
N PHE A 92 22.78 0.69 -16.82
CA PHE A 92 21.55 0.54 -17.61
C PHE A 92 21.85 0.16 -19.07
N ASN A 93 22.64 0.96 -19.78
CA ASN A 93 22.98 0.70 -21.18
C ASN A 93 23.83 -0.58 -21.35
N ALA A 94 24.78 -0.82 -20.45
CA ALA A 94 25.66 -1.99 -20.52
C ALA A 94 24.91 -3.31 -20.22
N ALA A 95 23.82 -3.27 -19.45
CA ALA A 95 23.03 -4.43 -19.06
C ALA A 95 21.74 -4.59 -19.90
N GLN A 96 21.68 -4.01 -21.11
CA GLN A 96 20.44 -3.91 -21.89
C GLN A 96 19.82 -5.28 -22.21
N ASP A 97 20.64 -6.29 -22.48
CA ASP A 97 20.17 -7.66 -22.75
C ASP A 97 19.56 -8.31 -21.51
N PHE A 98 20.20 -8.13 -20.36
CA PHE A 98 19.67 -8.56 -19.07
C PHE A 98 18.35 -7.84 -18.75
N ILE A 99 18.27 -6.52 -19.00
CA ILE A 99 17.06 -5.74 -18.76
C ILE A 99 15.91 -6.25 -19.64
N ARG A 100 16.14 -6.48 -20.93
CA ARG A 100 15.13 -7.04 -21.85
C ARG A 100 14.64 -8.42 -21.40
N TYR A 101 15.54 -9.26 -20.88
CA TYR A 101 15.19 -10.53 -20.26
C TYR A 101 14.31 -10.36 -19.02
N VAL A 102 14.67 -9.44 -18.13
CA VAL A 102 13.88 -9.10 -16.93
C VAL A 102 12.48 -8.60 -17.31
N GLU A 103 12.38 -7.69 -18.27
CA GLU A 103 11.08 -7.16 -18.74
C GLU A 103 10.18 -8.28 -19.26
N ASN A 104 10.70 -9.16 -20.11
CA ASN A 104 9.94 -10.29 -20.64
C ASN A 104 9.48 -11.24 -19.53
N ALA A 105 10.38 -11.61 -18.61
CA ALA A 105 10.07 -12.54 -17.53
C ALA A 105 9.04 -11.97 -16.52
N ILE A 106 9.04 -10.66 -16.28
CA ILE A 106 8.04 -10.01 -15.43
C ILE A 106 6.70 -9.88 -16.17
N LEU A 107 6.70 -9.42 -17.42
CA LEU A 107 5.47 -9.11 -18.15
C LEU A 107 4.73 -10.36 -18.62
N LYS A 108 5.45 -11.37 -19.13
CA LYS A 108 4.88 -12.61 -19.66
C LYS A 108 4.75 -13.69 -18.59
N ASP A 109 5.86 -14.07 -17.98
CA ASP A 109 5.91 -15.22 -17.05
C ASP A 109 5.52 -14.86 -15.61
N LYS A 110 5.36 -13.56 -15.33
CA LYS A 110 4.99 -13.02 -14.01
C LYS A 110 5.96 -13.40 -12.89
N HIS A 111 7.25 -13.58 -13.22
CA HIS A 111 8.30 -13.83 -12.24
C HIS A 111 8.62 -12.59 -11.40
N SER A 112 9.10 -12.81 -10.17
CA SER A 112 9.57 -11.72 -9.32
C SER A 112 10.96 -11.24 -9.76
N PRO A 113 11.30 -9.95 -9.61
CA PRO A 113 12.64 -9.44 -9.90
C PRO A 113 13.75 -10.23 -9.21
N ASP A 114 13.51 -10.70 -7.98
CA ASP A 114 14.48 -11.45 -7.20
C ASP A 114 14.74 -12.85 -7.76
N ALA A 115 13.68 -13.57 -8.14
CA ALA A 115 13.80 -14.87 -8.78
C ALA A 115 14.57 -14.79 -10.11
N ILE A 116 14.32 -13.73 -10.90
CA ILE A 116 15.00 -13.50 -12.18
C ILE A 116 16.48 -13.22 -11.96
N CYS A 117 16.82 -12.32 -11.04
CA CYS A 117 18.21 -11.99 -10.72
C CYS A 117 18.97 -13.20 -10.16
N GLY A 118 18.33 -13.98 -9.27
CA GLY A 118 18.91 -15.20 -8.71
C GLY A 118 19.16 -16.26 -9.77
N ARG A 119 18.20 -16.47 -10.68
CA ARG A 119 18.33 -17.40 -11.82
C ARG A 119 19.47 -16.99 -12.76
N ALA A 120 19.49 -15.72 -13.17
CA ALA A 120 20.51 -15.19 -14.08
C ALA A 120 21.92 -15.32 -13.51
N LYS A 121 22.09 -15.06 -12.20
CA LYS A 121 23.36 -15.23 -11.51
C LYS A 121 23.76 -16.69 -11.37
N ARG A 122 22.84 -17.59 -11.00
CA ARG A 122 23.15 -19.01 -10.79
C ARG A 122 23.58 -19.70 -12.09
N MET A 123 22.95 -19.35 -13.21
CA MET A 123 23.22 -19.95 -14.51
C MET A 123 24.18 -19.13 -15.38
N ASN A 124 24.78 -18.05 -14.85
CA ASN A 124 25.65 -17.14 -15.60
C ASN A 124 25.09 -16.74 -16.99
N LEU A 125 23.80 -16.39 -17.05
CA LEU A 125 23.12 -16.14 -18.33
C LEU A 125 23.59 -14.87 -19.05
N PHE A 126 24.22 -13.94 -18.32
CA PHE A 126 24.63 -12.64 -18.84
C PHE A 126 25.97 -12.24 -18.26
N GLU A 127 26.87 -11.76 -19.11
CA GLU A 127 28.16 -11.19 -18.71
C GLU A 127 27.97 -9.94 -17.84
N VAL A 128 27.03 -9.07 -18.24
CA VAL A 128 26.67 -7.87 -17.48
C VAL A 128 25.25 -8.00 -16.94
N SER A 129 25.13 -8.03 -15.61
CA SER A 129 23.86 -8.02 -14.89
C SER A 129 23.84 -7.00 -13.76
N VAL A 130 22.63 -6.69 -13.27
CA VAL A 130 22.41 -5.83 -12.11
C VAL A 130 21.67 -6.58 -11.01
N CYS A 131 21.84 -6.16 -9.76
CA CYS A 131 21.17 -6.81 -8.63
C CYS A 131 19.69 -6.46 -8.55
N THR A 132 18.93 -7.25 -7.79
CA THR A 132 17.48 -7.07 -7.58
C THR A 132 17.11 -5.64 -7.18
N LYS A 133 17.89 -5.02 -6.27
CA LYS A 133 17.66 -3.65 -5.81
C LYS A 133 17.76 -2.63 -6.95
N THR A 134 18.72 -2.81 -7.86
CA THR A 134 18.89 -1.94 -9.03
C THR A 134 17.71 -2.07 -9.99
N ILE A 135 17.20 -3.28 -10.23
CA ILE A 135 15.98 -3.48 -11.02
C ILE A 135 14.79 -2.73 -10.42
N TYR A 136 14.56 -2.86 -9.11
CA TYR A 136 13.50 -2.10 -8.45
C TYR A 136 13.67 -0.58 -8.56
N ASN A 137 14.90 -0.08 -8.47
CA ASN A 137 15.20 1.34 -8.68
C ASN A 137 14.88 1.78 -10.11
N TYR A 138 15.29 1.00 -11.12
CA TYR A 138 15.00 1.33 -12.50
C TYR A 138 13.49 1.33 -12.81
N ILE A 139 12.73 0.38 -12.24
CA ILE A 139 11.26 0.37 -12.33
C ILE A 139 10.67 1.62 -11.68
N ALA A 140 11.16 2.01 -10.50
CA ALA A 140 10.67 3.19 -9.79
C ALA A 140 11.00 4.50 -10.53
N MET A 141 12.14 4.56 -11.21
CA MET A 141 12.55 5.68 -12.08
C MET A 141 11.81 5.71 -13.42
N GLY A 142 11.02 4.68 -13.75
CA GLY A 142 10.33 4.58 -15.04
C GLY A 142 11.24 4.25 -16.22
N LEU A 143 12.42 3.68 -15.96
CA LEU A 143 13.39 3.32 -17.00
C LEU A 143 13.06 1.99 -17.70
N LEU A 144 12.19 1.17 -17.12
CA LEU A 144 11.73 -0.10 -17.70
C LEU A 144 10.30 0.04 -18.21
N LYS A 145 9.93 -0.81 -19.17
CA LYS A 145 8.53 -1.02 -19.59
C LYS A 145 7.66 -1.55 -18.45
N VAL A 146 8.27 -2.29 -17.53
CA VAL A 146 7.64 -2.79 -16.31
C VAL A 146 7.30 -1.63 -15.37
N LYS A 147 6.05 -1.55 -14.95
CA LYS A 147 5.56 -0.57 -13.98
C LYS A 147 5.38 -1.21 -12.60
N ASN A 148 5.22 -0.38 -11.58
CA ASN A 148 4.97 -0.86 -10.21
C ASN A 148 3.70 -1.73 -10.11
N ILE A 149 2.70 -1.49 -10.95
CA ILE A 149 1.45 -2.28 -11.02
C ILE A 149 1.67 -3.71 -11.54
N ASP A 150 2.73 -3.95 -12.30
CA ASP A 150 3.06 -5.27 -12.83
C ASP A 150 3.73 -6.16 -11.76
N LEU A 151 4.16 -5.57 -10.64
CA LEU A 151 4.81 -6.26 -9.54
C LEU A 151 3.79 -6.81 -8.55
N ARG A 152 3.57 -8.14 -8.57
CA ARG A 152 2.58 -8.85 -7.74
C ARG A 152 2.57 -8.49 -6.25
N GLN A 153 3.74 -8.24 -5.66
CA GLN A 153 3.87 -7.98 -4.22
C GLN A 153 3.97 -6.49 -3.85
N LYS A 154 4.08 -5.58 -4.84
CA LYS A 154 4.29 -4.15 -4.56
C LYS A 154 2.98 -3.39 -4.38
N VAL A 155 1.95 -3.77 -5.12
CA VAL A 155 0.63 -3.14 -5.02
C VAL A 155 -0.33 -4.11 -4.35
N ARG A 156 -0.61 -3.88 -3.06
CA ARG A 156 -1.64 -4.63 -2.32
C ARG A 156 -2.90 -3.77 -2.21
N ARG A 157 -4.04 -4.29 -2.67
CA ARG A 157 -5.34 -3.70 -2.32
C ARG A 157 -5.51 -3.78 -0.81
N ARG A 158 -5.83 -2.65 -0.17
CA ARG A 158 -6.17 -2.61 1.25
C ARG A 158 -7.34 -3.58 1.46
N LYS A 159 -7.09 -4.71 2.15
CA LYS A 159 -8.19 -5.60 2.54
C LYS A 159 -9.13 -4.77 3.40
N ARG A 160 -10.41 -4.70 3.01
CA ARG A 160 -11.44 -4.12 3.88
C ARG A 160 -11.36 -4.92 5.18
N LYS A 161 -11.26 -4.24 6.33
CA LYS A 161 -11.35 -4.94 7.62
C LYS A 161 -12.69 -5.67 7.59
N GLU A 162 -12.66 -7.01 7.59
CA GLU A 162 -13.85 -7.78 7.86
C GLU A 162 -14.36 -7.26 9.21
N LYS A 163 -15.65 -6.88 9.25
CA LYS A 163 -16.28 -6.63 10.54
C LYS A 163 -16.12 -7.94 11.29
N LYS A 164 -15.45 -7.92 12.43
CA LYS A 164 -15.51 -9.04 13.36
C LYS A 164 -16.99 -9.21 13.66
N ASN A 165 -17.58 -10.32 13.22
CA ASN A 165 -18.85 -10.75 13.77
C ASN A 165 -18.53 -11.02 15.24
N HIS A 166 -18.95 -10.11 16.12
CA HIS A 166 -19.09 -10.47 17.51
C HIS A 166 -20.19 -11.52 17.52
N ASP A 167 -19.78 -12.77 17.75
CA ASP A 167 -20.72 -13.83 18.06
C ASP A 167 -21.23 -13.48 19.46
N ASP A 168 -22.34 -12.75 19.53
CA ASP A 168 -22.92 -12.23 20.78
C ASP A 168 -23.49 -13.34 21.68
N GLY A 169 -23.05 -14.59 21.52
CA GLY A 169 -23.51 -15.74 22.29
C GLY A 169 -25.01 -16.04 22.14
N ARG A 170 -25.69 -15.44 21.16
CA ARG A 170 -27.10 -15.69 20.88
C ARG A 170 -27.23 -17.01 20.13
N THR A 171 -27.87 -18.00 20.73
CA THR A 171 -28.29 -19.21 20.04
C THR A 171 -29.41 -18.83 19.06
N LEU A 172 -29.07 -18.51 17.82
CA LEU A 172 -30.00 -18.05 16.77
C LEU A 172 -30.80 -19.20 16.12
N GLY A 173 -31.04 -20.28 16.85
CA GLY A 173 -31.60 -21.53 16.32
C GLY A 173 -30.52 -22.49 15.81
N GLU A 174 -30.94 -23.57 15.16
CA GLU A 174 -30.03 -24.54 14.54
C GLU A 174 -29.50 -23.99 13.21
N SER A 175 -28.18 -24.08 12.98
CA SER A 175 -27.58 -23.67 11.70
C SER A 175 -28.20 -24.45 10.54
N ILE A 176 -28.41 -23.79 9.40
CA ILE A 176 -28.83 -24.43 8.15
C ILE A 176 -27.88 -25.58 7.74
N ASP A 177 -26.60 -25.51 8.13
CA ASP A 177 -25.61 -26.57 7.90
C ASP A 177 -25.95 -27.89 8.62
N ARG A 178 -26.84 -27.86 9.63
CA ARG A 178 -27.26 -29.04 10.40
C ARG A 178 -28.52 -29.71 9.86
N ARG A 179 -29.08 -29.24 8.75
CA ARG A 179 -30.28 -29.83 8.15
C ARG A 179 -30.03 -31.26 7.67
N ASP A 180 -31.09 -32.05 7.58
CA ASP A 180 -31.03 -33.40 7.02
C ASP A 180 -30.50 -33.35 5.57
N PRO A 181 -29.41 -34.09 5.25
CA PRO A 181 -28.85 -34.16 3.90
C PRO A 181 -29.86 -34.49 2.80
N LEU A 182 -30.95 -35.21 3.12
CA LEU A 182 -32.02 -35.54 2.18
C LEU A 182 -32.71 -34.29 1.60
N VAL A 183 -32.67 -33.15 2.31
CA VAL A 183 -33.20 -31.86 1.83
C VAL A 183 -32.32 -31.27 0.73
N ASP A 184 -31.00 -31.46 0.81
CA ASP A 184 -30.05 -31.03 -0.22
C ASP A 184 -30.13 -31.86 -1.49
N GLU A 185 -30.46 -33.13 -1.35
CA GLU A 185 -30.76 -34.03 -2.47
C GLU A 185 -32.08 -33.69 -3.19
N ARG A 186 -32.89 -32.77 -2.64
CA ARG A 186 -34.19 -32.32 -3.20
C ARG A 186 -35.16 -33.47 -3.45
N SER A 187 -35.07 -34.53 -2.65
CA SER A 187 -35.78 -35.78 -2.86
C SER A 187 -37.25 -35.71 -2.42
N THR A 188 -37.58 -34.88 -1.43
CA THR A 188 -38.93 -34.76 -0.85
C THR A 188 -39.55 -33.38 -1.04
N PHE A 189 -40.87 -33.34 -1.24
CA PHE A 189 -41.63 -32.09 -1.35
C PHE A 189 -41.96 -31.54 0.03
N GLY A 190 -41.97 -30.21 0.14
CA GLY A 190 -42.43 -29.49 1.33
C GLY A 190 -41.32 -28.98 2.24
N ASN A 191 -40.08 -28.97 1.75
CA ASN A 191 -38.96 -28.31 2.41
C ASN A 191 -38.79 -26.91 1.80
N TRP A 192 -38.91 -25.88 2.62
CA TRP A 192 -38.92 -24.48 2.17
C TRP A 192 -37.74 -23.70 2.75
N GLU A 193 -37.06 -22.95 1.89
CA GLU A 193 -36.06 -21.96 2.28
C GLU A 193 -36.69 -20.57 2.25
N LEU A 194 -36.51 -19.79 3.32
CA LEU A 194 -36.91 -18.39 3.40
C LEU A 194 -35.72 -17.48 3.14
N ASP A 195 -35.93 -16.47 2.31
CA ASP A 195 -34.98 -15.38 2.08
C ASP A 195 -35.74 -14.04 2.04
N THR A 196 -35.02 -12.92 2.19
CA THR A 196 -35.57 -11.57 2.08
C THR A 196 -34.96 -10.81 0.92
N ILE A 197 -35.80 -10.44 -0.04
CA ILE A 197 -35.41 -9.59 -1.16
C ILE A 197 -35.57 -8.13 -0.74
N VAL A 198 -34.45 -7.46 -0.55
CA VAL A 198 -34.40 -6.04 -0.16
C VAL A 198 -34.65 -5.16 -1.39
N GLY A 199 -35.61 -4.24 -1.25
CA GLY A 199 -35.95 -3.26 -2.29
C GLY A 199 -34.96 -2.09 -2.37
N LYS A 200 -35.46 -0.93 -2.82
CA LYS A 200 -34.65 0.28 -2.97
C LYS A 200 -33.96 0.65 -1.65
N LYS A 201 -32.67 0.98 -1.73
CA LYS A 201 -31.89 1.41 -0.55
C LYS A 201 -32.59 2.58 0.15
N GLY A 202 -32.82 2.44 1.46
CA GLY A 202 -33.49 3.46 2.29
C GLY A 202 -34.98 3.23 2.52
N THR A 203 -35.55 2.13 2.02
CA THR A 203 -36.92 1.71 2.36
C THR A 203 -36.91 0.46 3.25
N ASP A 204 -37.79 0.42 4.24
CA ASP A 204 -37.91 -0.72 5.16
C ASP A 204 -38.63 -1.95 4.58
N PRO A 205 -39.67 -1.83 3.72
CA PRO A 205 -40.37 -2.99 3.20
C PRO A 205 -39.49 -3.92 2.36
N VAL A 206 -39.63 -5.22 2.60
CA VAL A 206 -38.93 -6.29 1.87
C VAL A 206 -39.93 -7.35 1.38
N LEU A 207 -39.52 -8.16 0.41
CA LEU A 207 -40.28 -9.35 0.02
C LEU A 207 -39.70 -10.57 0.74
N LEU A 208 -40.52 -11.25 1.54
CA LEU A 208 -40.24 -12.58 2.03
C LEU A 208 -40.46 -13.57 0.88
N ALA A 209 -39.37 -14.19 0.43
CA ALA A 209 -39.38 -15.25 -0.57
C ALA A 209 -39.35 -16.60 0.14
N ALA A 210 -40.34 -17.44 -0.11
CA ALA A 210 -40.33 -18.84 0.34
C ALA A 210 -40.18 -19.74 -0.88
N ASP A 211 -39.10 -20.51 -0.93
CA ASP A 211 -38.73 -21.37 -2.05
C ASP A 211 -38.76 -22.84 -1.68
N GLU A 212 -39.59 -23.61 -2.39
CA GLU A 212 -39.68 -25.05 -2.20
C GLU A 212 -38.57 -25.78 -2.96
N ARG A 213 -37.82 -26.65 -2.27
CA ARG A 213 -36.54 -27.19 -2.79
C ARG A 213 -36.67 -28.20 -3.93
N LYS A 214 -37.78 -28.94 -4.03
CA LYS A 214 -37.95 -30.00 -5.05
C LYS A 214 -38.58 -29.48 -6.35
N LYS A 215 -39.75 -28.87 -6.24
CA LYS A 215 -40.60 -28.33 -7.31
C LYS A 215 -40.29 -26.87 -7.64
N ARG A 216 -39.46 -26.16 -6.84
CA ARG A 216 -39.09 -24.75 -7.05
C ARG A 216 -40.28 -23.80 -7.12
N LYS A 217 -41.34 -24.14 -6.39
CA LYS A 217 -42.48 -23.24 -6.21
C LYS A 217 -42.05 -22.12 -5.28
N ARG A 218 -42.38 -20.88 -5.65
CA ARG A 218 -42.04 -19.68 -4.89
C ARG A 218 -43.29 -18.95 -4.41
N HIS A 219 -43.29 -18.57 -3.14
CA HIS A 219 -44.20 -17.55 -2.61
C HIS A 219 -43.43 -16.25 -2.37
N LEU A 220 -44.03 -15.12 -2.74
CA LEU A 220 -43.49 -13.79 -2.49
C LEU A 220 -44.49 -13.00 -1.67
N ILE A 221 -44.09 -12.59 -0.47
CA ILE A 221 -44.97 -11.89 0.47
C ILE A 221 -44.31 -10.59 0.86
N LYS A 222 -45.00 -9.48 0.62
CA LYS A 222 -44.54 -8.17 1.10
C LYS A 222 -44.68 -8.09 2.61
N ILE A 223 -43.56 -7.85 3.29
CA ILE A 223 -43.48 -7.63 4.73
C ILE A 223 -42.94 -6.23 5.03
N ARG A 224 -43.29 -5.70 6.20
CA ARG A 224 -43.02 -4.30 6.57
C ARG A 224 -41.53 -3.98 6.78
N ALA A 225 -40.75 -4.94 7.25
CA ALA A 225 -39.33 -4.81 7.53
C ALA A 225 -38.64 -6.18 7.58
N LYS A 226 -37.31 -6.21 7.61
CA LYS A 226 -36.49 -7.41 7.87
C LYS A 226 -36.33 -7.71 9.37
N THR A 227 -37.44 -7.74 10.09
CA THR A 227 -37.49 -8.07 11.53
C THR A 227 -38.16 -9.42 11.74
N ALA A 228 -37.81 -10.13 12.83
CA ALA A 228 -38.41 -11.43 13.14
C ALA A 228 -39.94 -11.38 13.24
N GLU A 229 -40.48 -10.29 13.80
CA GLU A 229 -41.93 -10.04 13.86
C GLU A 229 -42.58 -9.95 12.48
N ALA A 230 -41.97 -9.18 11.57
CA ALA A 230 -42.50 -9.00 10.22
C ALA A 230 -42.39 -10.30 9.38
N VAL A 231 -41.36 -11.11 9.62
CA VAL A 231 -41.23 -12.45 9.02
C VAL A 231 -42.32 -13.38 9.56
N ALA A 232 -42.58 -13.37 10.87
CA ALA A 232 -43.64 -14.16 11.48
C ALA A 232 -45.04 -13.80 10.93
N GLU A 233 -45.32 -12.51 10.72
CA GLU A 233 -46.53 -12.04 10.02
C GLU A 233 -46.61 -12.57 8.59
N GLY A 234 -45.48 -12.60 7.86
CA GLY A 234 -45.40 -13.17 6.52
C GLY A 234 -45.72 -14.67 6.50
N ILE A 235 -45.19 -15.42 7.46
CA ILE A 235 -45.49 -16.85 7.63
C ILE A 235 -46.96 -17.05 8.03
N ALA A 236 -47.51 -16.19 8.90
CA ALA A 236 -48.93 -16.26 9.28
C ALA A 236 -49.86 -16.13 8.07
N LYS A 237 -49.53 -15.25 7.10
CA LYS A 237 -50.28 -15.15 5.83
C LYS A 237 -50.22 -16.44 5.01
N LEU A 238 -49.09 -17.16 5.01
CA LEU A 238 -49.02 -18.49 4.38
C LEU A 238 -49.89 -19.52 5.11
N ARG A 239 -49.91 -19.48 6.44
CA ARG A 239 -50.75 -20.36 7.25
C ARG A 239 -52.23 -20.12 6.98
N GLU A 240 -52.64 -18.87 6.85
CA GLU A 240 -54.01 -18.51 6.49
C GLU A 240 -54.36 -18.99 5.06
N LEU A 241 -53.46 -18.76 4.10
CA LEU A 241 -53.67 -19.18 2.69
C LEU A 241 -53.87 -20.69 2.54
N TYR A 242 -53.11 -21.49 3.29
CA TYR A 242 -53.14 -22.95 3.19
C TYR A 242 -54.04 -23.63 4.23
N GLY A 243 -54.49 -22.89 5.26
CA GLY A 243 -55.36 -23.38 6.32
C GLY A 243 -54.88 -24.71 6.91
N ALA A 244 -55.81 -25.68 6.98
CA ALA A 244 -55.54 -27.03 7.50
C ALA A 244 -54.46 -27.80 6.71
N GLN A 245 -54.18 -27.42 5.46
CA GLN A 245 -53.18 -28.08 4.62
C GLN A 245 -51.76 -27.53 4.83
N PHE A 246 -51.58 -26.51 5.67
CA PHE A 246 -50.28 -25.86 5.85
C PHE A 246 -49.18 -26.85 6.22
N SER A 247 -49.42 -27.77 7.17
CA SER A 247 -48.44 -28.78 7.58
C SER A 247 -48.13 -29.83 6.51
N GLN A 248 -49.03 -30.03 5.54
CA GLN A 248 -48.80 -30.93 4.41
C GLN A 248 -47.92 -30.28 3.35
N VAL A 249 -48.07 -28.95 3.17
CA VAL A 249 -47.33 -28.16 2.19
C VAL A 249 -45.98 -27.71 2.72
N PHE A 250 -45.90 -27.34 4.01
CA PHE A 250 -44.69 -26.85 4.69
C PHE A 250 -44.29 -27.85 5.78
N ARG A 251 -43.46 -28.83 5.40
CA ARG A 251 -42.89 -29.82 6.34
C ARG A 251 -41.75 -29.23 7.14
N THR A 252 -40.85 -28.50 6.47
CA THR A 252 -39.74 -27.79 7.09
C THR A 252 -39.61 -26.39 6.50
N ILE A 253 -39.20 -25.43 7.33
CA ILE A 253 -38.94 -24.05 6.94
C ILE A 253 -37.60 -23.65 7.56
N THR A 254 -36.65 -23.26 6.73
CA THR A 254 -35.30 -22.85 7.15
C THR A 254 -34.96 -21.46 6.64
N CYS A 255 -34.20 -20.68 7.43
CA CYS A 255 -33.66 -19.36 7.07
C CYS A 255 -32.13 -19.37 7.26
N ASP A 256 -31.43 -18.51 6.52
CA ASP A 256 -30.00 -18.18 6.74
C ASP A 256 -29.84 -16.99 7.72
#